data_AF-A0A9E0IRQ6-F1
#
_entry.id   AF-A0A9E0IRQ6-F1
#
_cell.length_a   1.000
_cell.length_b   1.000
_cell.length_c   1.000
_cell.angle_alpha   90.00
_cell.angle_beta   90.00
_cell.angle_gamma   90.00
#
_symmetry.space_group_name_H-M   'P 1'
#
loop_
_entity.id
_entity.type
_entity.pdbx_description
1 polymer ?
#
loop_
_entity_poly.entity_id
_entity_poly.type
_entity_poly.pdbx_seq_one_letter_code
_entity_poly.pdbx_strand_id
1 'polypeptide(L)'
;MKKIGLALVLSLAASACGGDAFDDALKQFEGFKNKMCACKDAACADKVKEDWRTWRSGLKDKLKDKKPSEAQDKKGKALDDAMDACEDKVRGEAPATP
;
A
#
# COMPACT_ATOMS: atom_id res chain seq x y z
N MET A 1 -41.18 24.77 3.56
CA MET A 1 -41.91 24.81 2.27
C MET A 1 -41.38 25.98 1.45
N LYS A 2 -40.99 25.70 0.18
CA LYS A 2 -40.53 26.61 -0.89
C LYS A 2 -39.24 27.39 -0.55
N LYS A 3 -38.14 27.31 -1.31
CA LYS A 3 -38.04 27.52 -2.77
C LYS A 3 -36.93 26.68 -3.40
N ILE A 4 -37.22 26.30 -4.63
CA ILE A 4 -36.45 25.54 -5.60
C ILE A 4 -35.22 26.31 -6.07
N GLY A 5 -34.15 25.57 -6.39
CA GLY A 5 -33.42 25.80 -7.63
C GLY A 5 -32.08 26.51 -7.51
N LEU A 6 -31.00 25.73 -7.50
CA LEU A 6 -29.95 25.94 -8.50
C LEU A 6 -29.28 24.60 -8.80
N ALA A 7 -29.35 24.24 -10.07
CA ALA A 7 -28.62 23.13 -10.64
C ALA A 7 -27.11 23.36 -10.46
N LEU A 8 -26.44 22.42 -9.78
CA LEU A 8 -25.04 22.14 -10.02
C LEU A 8 -24.98 20.67 -10.42
N VAL A 9 -25.17 20.47 -11.73
CA VAL A 9 -24.77 19.28 -12.45
C VAL A 9 -23.24 19.24 -12.36
N LEU A 10 -22.71 18.82 -11.21
CA LEU A 10 -21.37 18.28 -11.12
C LEU A 10 -21.46 16.86 -11.65
N SER A 11 -21.58 16.76 -12.98
CA SER A 11 -21.13 15.61 -13.74
C SER A 11 -19.59 15.54 -13.68
N LEU A 12 -19.02 15.48 -12.47
CA LEU A 12 -17.79 14.73 -12.34
C LEU A 12 -18.24 13.29 -12.49
N ALA A 13 -17.92 12.74 -13.65
CA ALA A 13 -17.83 11.32 -13.87
C ALA A 13 -16.97 10.73 -12.74
N ALA A 14 -17.63 10.38 -11.64
CA ALA A 14 -17.21 9.29 -10.81
C ALA A 14 -17.41 8.04 -11.68
N SER A 15 -16.49 7.80 -12.61
CA SER A 15 -16.10 6.45 -13.00
C SER A 15 -15.44 5.80 -11.77
N ALA A 16 -16.24 5.65 -10.71
CA ALA A 16 -15.94 5.00 -9.46
C ALA A 16 -16.64 3.65 -9.48
N CYS A 17 -16.25 2.81 -10.43
CA CYS A 17 -16.55 1.37 -10.50
C CYS A 17 -15.43 0.72 -11.30
N GLY A 18 -14.22 0.67 -10.72
CA GLY A 18 -13.02 0.07 -11.31
C GLY A 18 -11.75 0.76 -10.82
N GLY A 19 -11.38 0.53 -9.56
CA GLY A 19 -10.12 1.04 -9.00
C GLY A 19 -8.94 0.58 -9.85
N ASP A 20 -7.98 1.47 -10.11
CA ASP A 20 -6.77 1.12 -10.85
C ASP A 20 -6.01 0.02 -10.09
N ALA A 21 -5.58 -1.01 -10.80
CA ALA A 21 -4.95 -2.19 -10.19
C ALA A 21 -3.67 -1.81 -9.41
N PHE A 22 -2.97 -0.73 -9.78
CA PHE A 22 -1.86 -0.22 -8.99
C PHE A 22 -2.34 0.50 -7.74
N ASP A 23 -3.43 1.26 -7.77
CA ASP A 23 -3.95 1.93 -6.58
C ASP A 23 -4.36 0.92 -5.51
N ASP A 24 -5.01 -0.18 -5.91
CA ASP A 24 -5.35 -1.26 -4.99
C ASP A 24 -4.11 -2.02 -4.51
N ALA A 25 -3.11 -2.20 -5.37
CA ALA A 25 -1.82 -2.75 -4.96
C ALA A 25 -1.10 -1.86 -3.93
N LEU A 26 -1.11 -0.54 -4.13
CA LEU A 26 -0.51 0.44 -3.22
C LEU A 26 -1.23 0.49 -1.88
N LYS A 27 -2.57 0.37 -1.85
CA LYS A 27 -3.32 0.23 -0.59
C LYS A 27 -2.94 -1.04 0.17
N GLN A 28 -2.83 -2.18 -0.54
CA GLN A 28 -2.38 -3.42 0.11
C GLN A 28 -0.94 -3.32 0.60
N PHE A 29 -0.07 -2.67 -0.17
CA PHE A 29 1.31 -2.44 0.24
C PHE A 29 1.39 -1.55 1.50
N GLU A 30 0.61 -0.48 1.56
CA GLU A 30 0.49 0.37 2.74
C GLU A 30 0.03 -0.44 3.98
N GLY A 31 -0.85 -1.42 3.79
CA GLY A 31 -1.23 -2.39 4.81
C GLY A 31 -0.06 -3.24 5.32
N PHE A 32 0.79 -3.76 4.44
CA PHE A 32 2.00 -4.50 4.84
C PHE A 32 2.98 -3.61 5.61
N LYS A 33 3.23 -2.40 5.12
CA LYS A 33 4.05 -1.42 5.83
C LYS A 33 3.49 -1.15 7.23
N ASN A 34 2.18 -0.93 7.38
CA ASN A 34 1.55 -0.74 8.70
C ASN A 34 1.76 -1.95 9.63
N LYS A 35 1.59 -3.17 9.12
CA LYS A 35 1.85 -4.40 9.89
C LYS A 35 3.31 -4.50 10.32
N MET A 36 4.25 -4.20 9.42
CA MET A 36 5.68 -4.19 9.72
C MET A 36 6.01 -3.20 10.82
N CYS A 37 5.52 -1.95 10.71
CA CYS A 37 5.73 -0.93 11.73
C CYS A 37 5.05 -1.22 13.07
N ALA A 38 4.04 -2.09 13.10
CA ALA A 38 3.36 -2.52 14.33
C ALA A 38 4.05 -3.72 15.00
N CYS A 39 5.01 -4.35 14.33
CA CYS A 39 5.79 -5.43 14.91
C CYS A 39 6.65 -4.93 16.06
N LYS A 40 6.88 -5.81 17.04
CA LYS A 40 7.70 -5.55 18.23
C LYS A 40 8.94 -6.44 18.31
N ASP A 41 9.03 -7.42 17.42
CA ASP A 41 10.07 -8.42 17.40
C ASP A 41 10.32 -8.91 15.97
N ALA A 42 11.47 -9.56 15.79
CA ALA A 42 11.91 -10.08 14.51
C ALA A 42 10.96 -11.15 13.94
N ALA A 43 10.32 -11.97 14.77
CA ALA A 43 9.42 -13.03 14.30
C ALA A 43 8.16 -12.47 13.64
N CYS A 44 7.60 -11.39 14.19
CA CYS A 44 6.52 -10.63 13.56
C CYS A 44 6.98 -10.04 12.22
N ALA A 45 8.15 -9.39 12.20
CA ALA A 45 8.70 -8.78 10.99
C ALA A 45 8.93 -9.84 9.89
N ASP A 46 9.48 -11.00 10.24
CA ASP A 46 9.73 -12.11 9.32
C ASP A 46 8.42 -12.61 8.70
N LYS A 47 7.37 -12.79 9.50
CA LYS A 47 6.05 -13.21 9.02
C LYS A 47 5.43 -12.17 8.07
N VAL A 48 5.49 -10.89 8.42
CA VAL A 48 4.98 -9.81 7.54
C VAL A 48 5.76 -9.78 6.23
N LYS A 49 7.08 -9.99 6.28
CA LYS A 49 7.95 -10.03 5.09
C LYS A 49 7.65 -11.23 4.20
N GLU A 50 7.36 -12.40 4.78
CA GLU A 50 6.92 -13.59 4.05
C GLU A 50 5.56 -13.36 3.35
N ASP A 51 4.58 -12.83 4.07
CA ASP A 51 3.26 -12.50 3.50
C ASP A 51 3.40 -11.48 2.37
N TRP A 52 4.24 -10.46 2.55
CA TRP A 52 4.53 -9.45 1.54
C TRP A 52 5.21 -10.04 0.30
N ARG A 53 6.21 -10.93 0.46
CA ARG A 53 6.86 -11.62 -0.68
C ARG A 53 5.87 -12.47 -1.47
N THR A 54 5.02 -13.22 -0.77
CA THR A 54 3.98 -14.07 -1.37
C THR A 54 3.00 -13.21 -2.17
N TRP A 55 2.52 -12.12 -1.57
CA TRP A 55 1.64 -11.17 -2.24
C TRP A 55 2.31 -10.52 -3.46
N ARG A 56 3.55 -10.03 -3.32
CA ARG A 56 4.31 -9.34 -4.38
C ARG A 56 4.58 -10.26 -5.58
N SER A 57 4.84 -11.54 -5.33
CA SER A 57 4.97 -12.55 -6.38
C SER A 57 3.68 -12.65 -7.21
N GLY A 58 2.52 -12.78 -6.55
CA GLY A 58 1.22 -12.83 -7.21
C GLY A 58 0.80 -11.50 -7.85
N LEU A 59 1.37 -10.37 -7.39
CA LEU A 59 1.11 -9.06 -7.97
C LEU A 59 1.78 -8.89 -9.35
N LYS A 60 2.97 -9.47 -9.55
CA LYS A 60 3.71 -9.36 -10.81
C LYS A 60 2.88 -9.83 -12.00
N ASP A 61 2.18 -10.95 -11.87
CA ASP A 61 1.33 -11.49 -12.94
C ASP A 61 0.09 -10.62 -13.22
N LYS A 62 -0.45 -9.96 -12.18
CA LYS A 62 -1.61 -9.06 -12.29
C LYS A 62 -1.25 -7.73 -12.96
N LEU A 63 0.00 -7.30 -12.84
CA LEU A 63 0.48 -6.00 -13.33
C LEU A 63 1.44 -6.12 -14.53
N LYS A 64 1.75 -7.32 -15.03
CA LYS A 64 2.78 -7.56 -16.05
C LYS A 64 2.62 -6.71 -17.33
N ASP A 65 1.38 -6.40 -17.72
CA ASP A 65 1.05 -5.63 -18.93
C ASP A 65 0.64 -4.19 -18.62
N LYS A 66 0.73 -3.78 -17.34
CA LYS A 66 0.34 -2.46 -16.87
C LYS A 66 1.59 -1.71 -16.41
N LYS A 67 1.64 -0.40 -16.66
CA LYS A 67 2.71 0.47 -16.15
C LYS A 67 2.14 1.39 -15.07
N PRO A 68 2.86 1.58 -13.95
CA PRO A 68 2.45 2.58 -12.98
C PRO A 68 2.60 3.96 -13.61
N SER A 69 1.73 4.88 -13.22
CA SER A 69 1.98 6.31 -13.40
C SER A 69 3.17 6.76 -12.54
N GLU A 70 3.74 7.94 -12.82
CA GLU A 70 4.80 8.51 -11.96
C GLU A 70 4.36 8.68 -10.51
N ALA A 71 3.10 9.05 -10.28
CA ALA A 71 2.56 9.21 -8.93
C ALA A 71 2.50 7.86 -8.20
N GLN A 72 2.10 6.79 -8.89
CA GLN A 72 2.06 5.43 -8.35
C GLN A 72 3.47 4.88 -8.09
N ASP A 73 4.44 5.12 -8.99
CA ASP A 73 5.84 4.74 -8.79
C ASP A 73 6.45 5.46 -7.57
N LYS A 74 6.24 6.78 -7.45
CA LYS A 74 6.70 7.56 -6.29
C LYS A 74 6.06 7.06 -4.99
N LYS A 75 4.76 6.77 -4.99
CA LYS A 75 4.07 6.22 -3.81
C LYS A 75 4.59 4.82 -3.47
N GLY A 76 4.85 3.98 -4.46
CA GLY A 76 5.45 2.67 -4.29
C GLY A 76 6.81 2.74 -3.60
N LYS A 77 7.72 3.59 -4.12
CA LYS A 77 9.05 3.81 -3.53
C LYS A 77 8.97 4.32 -2.09
N ALA A 78 8.12 5.31 -1.82
CA ALA A 78 7.95 5.83 -0.47
C ALA A 78 7.41 4.76 0.51
N LEU A 79 6.59 3.82 0.04
CA LEU A 79 6.12 2.69 0.85
C LEU A 79 7.20 1.62 1.06
N ASP A 80 8.04 1.34 0.06
CA ASP A 80 9.23 0.47 0.21
C ASP A 80 10.17 1.07 1.26
N ASP A 81 10.59 2.33 1.12
CA ASP A 81 11.48 3.02 2.07
C ASP A 81 10.90 3.03 3.50
N ALA A 82 9.59 3.29 3.64
CA ALA A 82 8.93 3.31 4.94
C ALA A 82 8.82 1.92 5.58
N MET A 83 8.63 0.86 4.78
CA MET A 83 8.58 -0.51 5.28
C MET A 83 9.97 -0.95 5.75
N ASP A 84 11.01 -0.67 4.97
CA ASP A 84 12.41 -0.97 5.33
C ASP A 84 12.81 -0.25 6.62
N ALA A 85 12.49 1.05 6.74
CA ALA A 85 12.75 1.81 7.96
C ALA A 85 12.02 1.25 9.20
N CYS A 86 10.85 0.63 9.02
CA CYS A 86 10.14 -0.04 10.11
C CYS A 86 10.76 -1.40 10.45
N GLU A 87 11.17 -2.17 9.45
CA GLU A 87 11.88 -3.43 9.67
C GLU A 87 13.21 -3.20 10.40
N ASP A 88 13.98 -2.19 10.00
CA ASP A 88 15.25 -1.83 10.63
C ASP A 88 15.08 -1.43 12.10
N LYS A 89 14.00 -0.72 12.45
CA LYS A 89 13.67 -0.42 13.84
C LYS A 89 13.40 -1.69 14.62
N VAL A 90 12.52 -2.55 14.11
CA VAL A 90 12.16 -3.81 14.78
C VAL A 90 13.37 -4.73 14.95
N ARG A 91 14.27 -4.79 13.96
CA ARG A 91 15.48 -5.62 14.02
C ARG A 91 16.62 -4.99 14.81
N GLY A 92 16.71 -3.66 14.84
CA GLY A 92 17.65 -2.93 15.69
C GLY A 92 17.23 -2.91 17.16
N GLU A 93 15.93 -3.07 17.44
CA GLU A 93 15.35 -3.22 18.78
C GLU A 93 15.26 -4.69 19.24
N ALA A 94 15.32 -5.66 18.31
CA ALA A 94 15.49 -7.06 18.69
C ALA A 94 16.86 -7.21 19.36
N PRO A 95 16.94 -7.67 20.63
CA PRO A 95 18.23 -7.93 21.24
C PRO A 95 18.94 -8.93 20.35
N ALA A 96 20.15 -8.58 19.89
CA ALA A 96 21.04 -9.51 19.23
C ALA A 96 21.12 -10.76 20.10
N THR A 97 20.49 -11.85 19.66
CA THR A 97 20.58 -13.12 20.35
C THR A 97 22.06 -13.54 20.31
N PRO A 98 22.67 -13.89 21.46
CA PRO A 98 24.12 -14.07 21.61
C PRO A 98 24.73 -15.14 20.71
#